data_AF-A0A7I4Z3R1-F1
#
_entry.id   AF-A0A7I4Z3R1-F1
#
_cell.length_a   1.000
_cell.length_b   1.000
_cell.length_c   1.000
_cell.angle_alpha   90.00
_cell.angle_beta   90.00
_cell.angle_gamma   90.00
#
_symmetry.space_group_name_H-M   'P 1'
#
loop_
_entity.id
_entity.type
_entity.pdbx_description
1 polymer ?
#
loop_
_entity_poly.entity_id
_entity_poly.type
_entity_poly.pdbx_seq_one_letter_code
_entity_poly.pdbx_strand_id
1 'polypeptide(L)'
;MASFSTLSGHCSELCPSNFDPFGGNELKRVHSRRIRDEYAAQIQQLLDEYGVCDEASIVSGHIVTLKRLATMERDDYSFYHTDKIVELRYTRIYHQYRAYFFEEFGGEATVYQRDPSGRCSLRCDCAMEVKALQWYAICYADEPRHRPSFPCMSFPWVVWDVLCSFKRSKGHAPASRDCHLQSA
;
A
#
# COMPACT_ATOMS: atom_id res chain seq x y z
N MET A 1 26.11 -4.80 23.70
CA MET A 1 25.19 -3.65 23.86
C MET A 1 25.66 -2.56 22.90
N ALA A 2 25.10 -2.50 21.71
CA ALA A 2 25.42 -1.44 20.74
C ALA A 2 24.35 -0.36 20.85
N SER A 3 24.78 0.84 21.23
CA SER A 3 23.97 2.03 21.35
C SER A 3 23.36 2.40 20.00
N PHE A 4 22.04 2.55 19.97
CA PHE A 4 21.29 3.14 18.86
C PHE A 4 21.55 4.65 18.85
N SER A 5 22.68 5.05 18.27
CA SER A 5 22.99 6.45 18.01
C SER A 5 22.15 6.93 16.84
N THR A 6 21.12 7.70 17.17
CA THR A 6 20.46 8.77 16.41
C THR A 6 20.92 8.95 14.95
N LEU A 7 20.41 8.12 14.03
CA LEU A 7 20.30 8.50 12.63
C LEU A 7 19.02 9.33 12.47
N SER A 8 19.12 10.61 12.84
CA SER A 8 18.24 11.67 12.34
C SER A 8 18.52 11.88 10.86
N GLY A 9 18.23 10.89 10.03
CA GLY A 9 17.98 11.13 8.62
C GLY A 9 16.61 11.79 8.53
N HIS A 10 16.53 12.99 7.97
CA HIS A 10 15.26 13.60 7.57
C HIS A 10 14.52 12.60 6.68
N CYS A 11 13.66 11.77 7.27
CA CYS A 11 12.73 10.95 6.52
C CYS A 11 11.69 11.95 6.00
N SER A 12 11.94 12.46 4.79
CA SER A 12 11.02 13.35 4.10
C SER A 12 9.67 12.63 4.02
N GLU A 13 8.73 13.07 4.84
CA GLU A 13 7.36 12.56 4.84
C GLU A 13 6.80 12.71 3.41
N LEU A 14 6.17 11.66 2.88
CA LEU A 14 5.63 11.66 1.52
C LEU A 14 4.56 12.76 1.35
N CYS A 15 3.77 12.98 2.39
CA CYS A 15 2.83 14.09 2.54
C CYS A 15 3.17 14.87 3.82
N PRO A 16 3.82 16.05 3.75
CA PRO A 16 3.92 16.95 4.89
C PRO A 16 2.54 17.50 5.27
N SER A 17 2.37 17.94 6.53
CA SER A 17 1.08 18.36 7.10
C SER A 17 0.34 19.49 6.35
N ASN A 18 1.00 20.20 5.43
CA ASN A 18 0.44 21.29 4.63
C ASN A 18 0.14 20.91 3.17
N PHE A 19 0.34 19.66 2.77
CA PHE A 19 0.10 19.19 1.41
C PHE A 19 -1.22 18.43 1.31
N ASP A 20 -2.17 18.97 0.55
CA ASP A 20 -3.43 18.29 0.24
C ASP A 20 -3.39 17.66 -1.17
N PRO A 21 -3.20 16.34 -1.30
CA PRO A 21 -3.18 15.67 -2.60
C PRO A 21 -4.56 15.63 -3.27
N PHE A 22 -5.63 16.00 -2.56
CA PHE A 22 -6.98 16.08 -3.10
C PHE A 22 -7.32 17.45 -3.69
N GLY A 23 -6.54 18.49 -3.38
CA GLY A 23 -6.81 19.87 -3.82
C GLY A 23 -8.22 20.35 -3.43
N GLY A 24 -8.72 19.94 -2.27
CA GLY A 24 -10.09 20.21 -1.80
C GLY A 24 -11.20 19.40 -2.47
N ASN A 25 -10.87 18.45 -3.35
CA ASN A 25 -11.89 17.62 -4.01
C ASN A 25 -12.41 16.51 -3.07
N GLU A 26 -13.53 16.81 -2.40
CA GLU A 26 -14.13 15.90 -1.42
C GLU A 26 -14.65 14.61 -2.05
N LEU A 27 -15.12 14.64 -3.30
CA LEU A 27 -15.61 13.43 -3.99
C LEU A 27 -14.48 12.42 -4.19
N LYS A 28 -13.31 12.87 -4.62
CA LYS A 28 -12.11 12.01 -4.72
C LYS A 28 -11.69 11.47 -3.36
N ARG A 29 -11.80 12.29 -2.31
CA ARG A 29 -11.47 11.88 -0.94
C ARG A 29 -12.41 10.81 -0.40
N VAL A 30 -13.72 10.99 -0.57
CA VAL A 30 -14.75 9.99 -0.22
C VAL A 30 -14.55 8.70 -1.02
N HIS A 31 -14.29 8.81 -2.32
CA HIS A 31 -14.03 7.65 -3.18
C HIS A 31 -12.80 6.85 -2.73
N SER A 32 -11.66 7.52 -2.50
CA SER A 32 -10.44 6.86 -2.03
C SER A 32 -10.62 6.23 -0.64
N ARG A 33 -11.35 6.89 0.28
CA ARG A 33 -11.71 6.32 1.58
C ARG A 33 -12.56 5.06 1.45
N ARG A 34 -13.55 5.05 0.55
CA ARG A 34 -14.38 3.88 0.30
C ARG A 34 -13.54 2.69 -0.18
N ILE A 35 -12.62 2.89 -1.13
CA ILE A 35 -11.73 1.83 -1.61
C ILE A 35 -10.85 1.30 -0.47
N ARG A 36 -10.28 2.19 0.34
CA ARG A 36 -9.51 1.82 1.53
C ARG A 36 -10.34 0.99 2.52
N ASP A 37 -11.59 1.38 2.76
CA ASP A 37 -12.47 0.68 3.70
C ASP A 37 -12.86 -0.71 3.17
N GLU A 38 -13.07 -0.85 1.86
CA GLU A 38 -13.27 -2.15 1.20
C GLU A 38 -12.01 -3.03 1.32
N TYR A 39 -10.81 -2.46 1.17
CA TYR A 39 -9.54 -3.17 1.38
C TYR A 39 -9.43 -3.68 2.82
N ALA A 40 -9.64 -2.77 3.77
CA ALA A 40 -9.53 -3.07 5.19
C ALA A 40 -10.55 -4.14 5.63
N ALA A 41 -11.77 -4.11 5.10
CA ALA A 41 -12.77 -5.14 5.37
C ALA A 41 -12.32 -6.52 4.89
N GLN A 42 -11.67 -6.62 3.71
CA GLN A 42 -11.15 -7.89 3.21
C GLN A 42 -9.96 -8.40 4.02
N ILE A 43 -9.05 -7.50 4.46
CA ILE A 43 -7.96 -7.88 5.35
C ILE A 43 -8.52 -8.32 6.71
N GLN A 44 -9.47 -7.58 7.29
CA GLN A 44 -10.11 -7.96 8.55
C GLN A 44 -10.76 -9.34 8.46
N GLN A 45 -11.49 -9.62 7.38
CA GLN A 45 -12.07 -10.93 7.14
C GLN A 45 -11.00 -12.04 7.10
N LEU A 46 -9.85 -11.77 6.46
CA LEU A 46 -8.72 -12.71 6.43
C LEU A 46 -8.11 -12.92 7.81
N LEU A 47 -7.94 -11.85 8.60
CA LEU A 47 -7.43 -11.91 9.97
C LEU A 47 -8.36 -12.74 10.86
N ASP A 48 -9.67 -12.48 10.81
CA ASP A 48 -10.68 -13.14 11.64
C ASP A 48 -10.81 -14.63 11.32
N GLU A 49 -10.78 -15.00 10.03
CA GLU A 49 -10.97 -16.38 9.57
C GLU A 49 -9.83 -17.30 10.00
N TYR A 50 -8.58 -16.81 9.94
CA TYR A 50 -7.38 -17.58 10.29
C TYR A 50 -6.84 -17.26 11.68
N GLY A 51 -7.52 -16.36 12.42
CA GLY A 51 -7.12 -15.91 13.76
C GLY A 51 -5.73 -15.30 13.81
N VAL A 52 -5.38 -14.50 12.81
CA VAL A 52 -4.15 -13.71 12.80
C VAL A 52 -4.41 -12.39 13.54
N CYS A 53 -3.47 -12.00 14.41
CA CYS A 53 -3.68 -10.86 15.31
C CYS A 53 -3.59 -9.50 14.63
N ASP A 54 -2.79 -9.37 13.58
CA ASP A 54 -2.46 -8.07 12.98
C ASP A 54 -2.11 -8.17 11.49
N GLU A 55 -2.37 -7.07 10.77
CA GLU A 55 -2.07 -6.91 9.34
C GLU A 55 -0.57 -7.07 9.03
N ALA A 56 0.32 -6.59 9.91
CA ALA A 56 1.76 -6.59 9.65
C ALA A 56 2.32 -8.01 9.61
N SER A 57 1.79 -8.95 10.40
CA SER A 57 2.11 -10.37 10.34
C SER A 57 1.86 -10.97 8.95
N ILE A 58 0.72 -10.64 8.31
CA ILE A 58 0.41 -11.13 6.95
C ILE A 58 1.31 -10.44 5.91
N VAL A 59 1.43 -9.11 5.99
CA VAL A 59 2.18 -8.31 5.01
C VAL A 59 3.67 -8.65 5.02
N SER A 60 4.23 -8.94 6.19
CA SER A 60 5.63 -9.36 6.34
C SER A 60 5.86 -10.85 6.05
N GLY A 61 4.80 -11.66 5.95
CA GLY A 61 4.88 -13.11 5.84
C GLY A 61 5.34 -13.82 7.13
N HIS A 62 5.37 -13.13 8.27
CA HIS A 62 5.80 -13.68 9.56
C HIS A 62 4.61 -13.82 10.51
N ILE A 63 3.84 -14.90 10.34
CA ILE A 63 2.65 -15.15 11.15
C ILE A 63 3.04 -15.97 12.40
N VAL A 64 2.93 -15.35 13.58
CA VAL A 64 3.33 -15.97 14.85
C VAL A 64 2.21 -16.84 15.45
N THR A 65 0.95 -16.50 15.20
CA THR A 65 -0.20 -17.22 15.76
C THR A 65 -1.27 -17.38 14.69
N LEU A 66 -1.67 -18.64 14.47
CA LEU A 66 -2.78 -19.01 13.60
C LEU A 66 -3.77 -19.83 14.39
N LYS A 67 -5.05 -19.52 14.25
CA LYS A 67 -6.12 -20.34 14.79
C LYS A 67 -6.18 -21.63 13.98
N ARG A 68 -5.86 -22.73 14.64
CA ARG A 68 -5.81 -24.07 14.04
C ARG A 68 -7.22 -24.46 13.57
N LEU A 69 -7.40 -24.63 12.26
CA LEU A 69 -8.69 -25.02 11.67
C LEU A 69 -9.06 -26.49 11.96
N ALA A 70 -8.11 -27.33 12.40
CA ALA A 70 -8.35 -28.70 12.80
C ALA A 70 -7.73 -29.02 14.17
N THR A 71 -8.55 -29.48 15.12
CA THR A 71 -8.06 -30.27 16.25
C THR A 71 -7.63 -31.62 15.72
N MET A 72 -6.32 -31.92 15.67
CA MET A 72 -5.68 -33.21 15.99
C MET A 72 -4.27 -33.33 15.40
N GLU A 73 -3.44 -34.05 16.15
CA GLU A 73 -2.13 -34.65 15.91
C GLU A 73 -0.89 -33.79 15.56
N ARG A 74 0.24 -34.27 16.07
CA ARG A 74 1.52 -33.56 16.20
C ARG A 74 2.31 -33.53 14.88
N ASP A 75 1.84 -34.28 13.88
CA ASP A 75 2.51 -34.53 12.60
C ASP A 75 1.73 -34.02 11.37
N ASP A 76 0.67 -33.25 11.58
CA ASP A 76 -0.12 -32.70 10.47
C ASP A 76 0.61 -31.53 9.78
N TYR A 77 1.10 -31.79 8.57
CA TYR A 77 1.62 -30.78 7.62
C TYR A 77 0.60 -29.69 7.22
N SER A 78 -0.64 -29.75 7.73
CA SER A 78 -1.72 -28.79 7.50
C SER A 78 -1.37 -27.36 7.96
N PHE A 79 -0.41 -27.20 8.88
CA PHE A 79 0.11 -25.90 9.29
C PHE A 79 0.69 -25.12 8.10
N TYR A 80 1.62 -25.73 7.35
CA TYR A 80 2.23 -25.10 6.17
C TYR A 80 1.22 -24.85 5.06
N HIS A 81 0.13 -25.63 5.01
CA HIS A 81 -0.95 -25.38 4.08
C HIS A 81 -1.75 -24.12 4.45
N THR A 82 -1.96 -23.88 5.75
CA THR A 82 -2.70 -22.71 6.24
C THR A 82 -1.94 -21.41 5.97
N ASP A 83 -0.63 -21.37 6.27
CA ASP A 83 0.25 -20.23 5.93
C ASP A 83 0.17 -19.90 4.44
N LYS A 84 0.26 -20.93 3.60
CA LYS A 84 0.20 -20.77 2.14
C LYS A 84 -1.17 -20.31 1.65
N ILE A 85 -2.26 -20.75 2.28
CA ILE A 85 -3.61 -20.26 1.96
C ILE A 85 -3.72 -18.77 2.31
N VAL A 86 -3.25 -18.35 3.48
CA VAL A 86 -3.27 -16.95 3.90
C VAL A 86 -2.45 -16.09 2.95
N GLU A 87 -1.24 -16.52 2.60
CA GLU A 87 -0.36 -15.86 1.62
C GLU A 87 -1.03 -15.71 0.25
N LEU A 88 -1.66 -16.77 -0.27
CA LEU A 88 -2.36 -16.74 -1.56
C LEU A 88 -3.56 -15.78 -1.53
N ARG A 89 -4.33 -15.77 -0.45
CA ARG A 89 -5.48 -14.87 -0.30
C ARG A 89 -5.05 -13.42 -0.18
N TYR A 90 -4.03 -13.13 0.63
CA TYR A 90 -3.45 -11.80 0.71
C TYR A 90 -2.91 -11.34 -0.64
N THR A 91 -2.18 -12.21 -1.35
CA THR A 91 -1.63 -11.93 -2.69
C THR A 91 -2.75 -11.58 -3.68
N ARG A 92 -3.89 -12.27 -3.61
CA ARG A 92 -5.08 -11.95 -4.41
C ARG A 92 -5.65 -10.57 -4.09
N ILE A 93 -5.77 -10.23 -2.80
CA ILE A 93 -6.21 -8.90 -2.36
C ILE A 93 -5.24 -7.84 -2.90
N TYR A 94 -3.93 -8.03 -2.70
CA TYR A 94 -2.89 -7.15 -3.21
C TYR A 94 -3.05 -6.89 -4.72
N HIS A 95 -3.15 -7.94 -5.54
CA HIS A 95 -3.30 -7.80 -6.99
C HIS A 95 -4.63 -7.15 -7.39
N GLN A 96 -5.72 -7.40 -6.67
CA GLN A 96 -7.01 -6.79 -6.95
C GLN A 96 -6.95 -5.26 -6.80
N TYR A 97 -6.45 -4.76 -5.67
CA TYR A 97 -6.38 -3.32 -5.44
C TYR A 97 -5.29 -2.65 -6.27
N ARG A 98 -4.22 -3.38 -6.61
CA ARG A 98 -3.23 -2.92 -7.58
C ARG A 98 -3.85 -2.74 -8.95
N ALA A 99 -4.66 -3.70 -9.40
CA ALA A 99 -5.40 -3.58 -10.65
C ALA A 99 -6.36 -2.39 -10.63
N TYR A 100 -7.14 -2.20 -9.55
CA TYR A 100 -8.01 -1.02 -9.40
C TYR A 100 -7.24 0.31 -9.44
N PHE A 101 -6.02 0.33 -8.92
CA PHE A 101 -5.19 1.52 -9.03
C PHE A 101 -4.85 1.83 -10.49
N PHE A 102 -4.35 0.83 -11.23
CA PHE A 102 -3.85 1.00 -12.59
C PHE A 102 -4.94 1.01 -13.67
N GLU A 103 -6.15 0.58 -13.36
CA GLU A 103 -7.28 0.52 -14.31
C GLU A 103 -7.54 1.89 -14.98
N GLU A 104 -7.51 2.98 -14.21
CA GLU A 104 -7.71 4.33 -14.75
C GLU A 104 -6.56 4.81 -15.66
N PHE A 105 -5.41 4.14 -15.63
CA PHE A 105 -4.24 4.43 -16.45
C PHE A 105 -4.07 3.45 -17.62
N GLY A 106 -5.11 2.69 -17.96
CA GLY A 106 -5.08 1.69 -19.03
C GLY A 106 -4.45 0.35 -18.61
N GLY A 107 -4.39 0.08 -17.30
CA GLY A 107 -3.92 -1.18 -16.73
C GLY A 107 -2.40 -1.25 -16.50
N GLU A 108 -2.00 -2.16 -15.61
CA GLU A 108 -0.60 -2.27 -15.16
C GLU A 108 0.37 -2.53 -16.33
N ALA A 109 0.02 -3.43 -17.26
CA ALA A 109 0.88 -3.77 -18.40
C ALA A 109 1.17 -2.59 -19.33
N THR A 110 0.30 -1.57 -19.38
CA THR A 110 0.46 -0.39 -20.24
C THR A 110 1.47 0.61 -19.65
N VAL A 111 1.55 0.67 -18.33
CA VAL A 111 2.42 1.59 -17.59
C VAL A 111 3.85 1.06 -17.51
N TYR A 112 4.01 -0.26 -17.51
CA TYR A 112 5.29 -0.94 -17.46
C TYR A 112 5.86 -1.15 -18.86
N GLN A 113 6.86 -0.35 -19.23
CA GLN A 113 7.53 -0.46 -20.53
C GLN A 113 8.84 -1.23 -20.40
N ARG A 114 9.18 -2.02 -21.41
CA ARG A 114 10.51 -2.64 -21.50
C ARG A 114 11.44 -1.69 -22.21
N ASP A 115 12.49 -1.28 -21.51
CA ASP A 115 13.62 -0.57 -22.11
C ASP A 115 14.31 -1.48 -23.16
N PRO A 116 15.08 -0.91 -24.10
CA PRO A 116 15.88 -1.68 -25.07
C PRO A 116 16.86 -2.67 -24.43
N SER A 117 17.19 -2.47 -23.14
CA SER A 117 18.03 -3.36 -22.33
C SER A 117 17.27 -4.56 -21.74
N GLY A 118 15.97 -4.70 -22.03
CA GLY A 118 15.09 -5.74 -21.48
C GLY A 118 14.63 -5.46 -20.05
N ARG A 119 15.04 -4.35 -19.44
CA ARG A 119 14.59 -3.93 -18.10
C ARG A 119 13.18 -3.37 -18.17
N CYS A 120 12.31 -3.82 -17.27
CA CYS A 120 10.99 -3.23 -17.11
C CYS A 120 11.09 -1.95 -16.28
N SER A 121 10.66 -0.82 -16.83
CA SER A 121 10.64 0.49 -16.17
C SER A 121 9.20 0.98 -16.03
N LEU A 122 8.87 1.54 -14.86
CA LEU A 122 7.57 2.14 -14.60
C LEU A 122 7.54 3.53 -15.21
N ARG A 123 6.65 3.77 -16.19
CA ARG A 123 6.38 5.12 -16.69
C ARG A 123 5.38 5.82 -15.77
N CYS A 124 5.90 6.62 -14.85
CA CYS A 124 5.08 7.32 -13.87
C CYS A 124 4.67 8.72 -14.36
N ASP A 125 3.36 8.97 -14.49
CA ASP A 125 2.80 10.29 -14.85
C ASP A 125 2.42 11.09 -13.58
N CYS A 126 2.37 12.44 -13.63
CA CYS A 126 2.04 13.25 -12.43
C CYS A 126 0.69 12.83 -11.80
N ALA A 127 -0.31 12.48 -12.61
CA ALA A 127 -1.62 12.05 -12.13
C ALA A 127 -1.56 10.76 -11.28
N MET A 128 -0.68 9.83 -11.67
CA MET A 128 -0.44 8.57 -10.98
C MET A 128 0.24 8.81 -9.63
N GLU A 129 1.24 9.69 -9.60
CA GLU A 129 1.90 10.12 -8.36
C GLU A 129 0.89 10.75 -7.39
N VAL A 130 0.05 11.66 -7.89
CA VAL A 130 -1.00 12.31 -7.08
C VAL A 130 -1.99 11.29 -6.53
N LYS A 131 -2.48 10.33 -7.33
CA LYS A 131 -3.39 9.28 -6.82
C LYS A 131 -2.71 8.40 -5.76
N ALA A 132 -1.44 8.02 -5.95
CA ALA A 132 -0.71 7.25 -4.95
C ALA A 132 -0.56 8.04 -3.63
N LEU A 133 -0.33 9.35 -3.70
CA LEU A 133 -0.30 10.23 -2.52
C LEU A 133 -1.67 10.39 -1.87
N GLN A 134 -2.75 10.41 -2.65
CA GLN A 134 -4.12 10.39 -2.11
C GLN A 134 -4.36 9.14 -1.29
N TRP A 135 -3.98 7.96 -1.79
CA TRP A 135 -4.08 6.70 -1.06
C TRP A 135 -3.20 6.70 0.19
N TYR A 136 -2.00 7.26 0.12
CA TYR A 136 -1.14 7.44 1.28
C TYR A 136 -1.76 8.36 2.34
N ALA A 137 -2.28 9.51 1.94
CA ALA A 137 -2.84 10.52 2.85
C ALA A 137 -4.05 10.00 3.63
N ILE A 138 -4.96 9.24 2.99
CA ILE A 138 -6.14 8.71 3.69
C ILE A 138 -5.82 7.65 4.76
N CYS A 139 -4.64 7.03 4.68
CA CYS A 139 -4.21 6.04 5.67
C CYS A 139 -3.34 6.67 6.76
N TYR A 140 -2.51 7.66 6.43
CA TYR A 140 -1.48 8.16 7.33
C TYR A 140 -1.69 9.61 7.81
N ALA A 141 -2.42 10.45 7.05
CA ALA A 141 -2.57 11.88 7.33
C ALA A 141 -3.99 12.26 7.81
N ASP A 142 -5.03 11.66 7.23
CA ASP A 142 -6.43 12.00 7.51
C ASP A 142 -7.01 11.31 8.76
N GLU A 143 -6.45 10.18 9.19
CA GLU A 143 -6.94 9.46 10.37
C GLU A 143 -6.21 9.94 11.64
N PRO A 144 -6.94 10.23 12.74
CA PRO A 144 -6.30 10.50 14.02
C PRO A 144 -5.48 9.28 14.43
N ARG A 145 -4.22 9.50 14.83
CA ARG A 145 -3.24 8.50 15.31
C ARG A 145 -3.72 7.59 16.47
N HIS A 146 -4.97 7.74 16.89
CA HIS A 146 -5.60 7.07 18.03
C HIS A 146 -6.73 6.11 17.67
N ARG A 147 -6.93 5.74 16.40
CA ARG A 147 -7.83 4.62 16.08
C ARG A 147 -7.10 3.29 16.25
N PRO A 148 -7.55 2.39 17.14
CA PRO A 148 -6.92 1.10 17.31
C PRO A 148 -7.16 0.23 16.05
N SER A 149 -6.08 -0.34 15.52
CA SER A 149 -6.09 -1.61 14.77
C SER A 149 -7.07 -1.70 13.59
N PHE A 150 -7.21 -0.65 12.77
CA PHE A 150 -7.89 -0.81 11.48
C PHE A 150 -6.86 -1.30 10.45
N PRO A 151 -7.07 -2.44 9.78
CA PRO A 151 -6.07 -3.05 8.90
C PRO A 151 -6.05 -2.38 7.51
N CYS A 152 -5.70 -1.10 7.48
CA CYS A 152 -5.58 -0.31 6.25
C CYS A 152 -4.17 0.22 6.01
N MET A 153 -3.20 -0.15 6.84
CA MET A 153 -1.88 0.49 6.82
C MET A 153 -1.04 0.03 5.64
N SER A 154 -1.24 -1.20 5.16
CA SER A 154 -0.55 -1.71 3.99
C SER A 154 -1.19 -1.27 2.66
N PHE A 155 -2.41 -0.73 2.68
CA PHE A 155 -3.14 -0.31 1.49
C PHE A 155 -2.34 0.59 0.52
N PRO A 156 -1.70 1.68 0.96
CA PRO A 156 -0.96 2.55 0.03
C PRO A 156 0.30 1.88 -0.54
N TRP A 157 0.83 0.87 0.17
CA TRP A 157 2.03 0.14 -0.24
C TRP A 157 1.76 -0.87 -1.35
N VAL A 158 0.49 -1.10 -1.71
CA VAL A 158 0.10 -1.84 -2.91
C VAL A 158 0.68 -1.21 -4.19
N VAL A 159 0.99 0.10 -4.14
CA VAL A 159 1.60 0.88 -5.22
C VAL A 159 2.95 1.51 -4.81
N TRP A 160 3.73 0.76 -4.02
CA TRP A 160 5.03 1.20 -3.51
C TRP A 160 5.99 1.68 -4.63
N ASP A 161 5.90 1.09 -5.81
CA ASP A 161 6.68 1.42 -7.01
C ASP A 161 6.44 2.86 -7.47
N VAL A 162 5.17 3.29 -7.50
CA VAL A 162 4.75 4.66 -7.82
C VAL A 162 5.23 5.63 -6.74
N LEU A 163 5.04 5.28 -5.46
CA LEU A 163 5.49 6.10 -4.33
C LEU A 163 7.02 6.28 -4.33
N CYS A 164 7.77 5.21 -4.64
CA CYS A 164 9.21 5.26 -4.79
C CYS A 164 9.65 6.06 -6.03
N SER A 165 8.89 6.04 -7.12
CA SER A 165 9.13 6.90 -8.29
C SER A 165 9.01 8.38 -7.92
N PHE A 166 7.93 8.75 -7.24
CA PHE A 166 7.70 10.11 -6.76
C PHE A 166 8.82 10.61 -5.83
N LYS A 167 9.24 9.78 -4.85
CA LYS A 167 10.34 10.14 -3.95
C LYS A 167 11.66 10.34 -4.70
N ARG A 168 11.95 9.51 -5.71
CA ARG A 168 13.14 9.66 -6.57
C ARG A 168 13.08 10.92 -7.42
N SER A 169 11.90 11.28 -7.94
CA SER A 169 11.66 12.52 -8.67
C SER A 169 11.96 13.75 -7.80
N LYS A 170 11.49 13.78 -6.55
CA LYS A 170 11.80 14.85 -5.58
C LYS A 170 13.28 14.93 -5.19
N GLY A 171 13.97 13.80 -5.11
CA GLY A 171 15.40 13.75 -4.77
C GLY A 171 16.34 14.20 -5.89
N HIS A 172 15.85 14.34 -7.13
CA HIS A 172 16.65 14.65 -8.32
C HIS A 172 16.25 15.95 -9.03
N ALA A 173 15.26 16.70 -8.53
CA ALA A 173 14.79 17.91 -9.17
C ALA A 173 15.57 19.17 -8.70
N PRO A 174 16.27 19.90 -9.60
CA PRO A 174 16.33 21.35 -9.48
C PRO A 174 14.89 21.90 -9.59
N ALA A 175 14.58 22.89 -8.76
CA ALA A 175 13.25 23.46 -8.59
C ALA A 175 12.53 23.76 -9.94
N SER A 176 11.24 23.39 -10.00
CA SER A 176 10.23 23.76 -10.99
C SER A 176 9.72 22.59 -11.85
N ARG A 177 8.70 21.91 -11.32
CA ARG A 177 7.66 21.22 -12.09
C ARG A 177 6.32 21.47 -11.40
N ASP A 178 5.76 22.64 -11.64
CA ASP A 178 4.33 22.88 -11.39
C ASP A 178 3.55 22.05 -12.43
N CYS A 179 3.13 20.82 -12.08
CA CYS A 179 2.11 20.13 -12.86
C CYS A 179 0.78 20.88 -12.62
N HIS A 180 0.54 21.96 -13.38
CA HIS A 180 -0.77 22.59 -13.46
C HIS A 180 -1.78 21.55 -13.93
N LEU A 181 -2.76 21.23 -13.08
CA LEU A 181 -3.95 20.48 -13.45
C LEU A 181 -4.67 21.25 -14.57
N GLN A 182 -4.62 20.73 -15.80
CA GLN A 182 -5.62 21.08 -16.81
C GLN A 182 -6.73 20.04 -16.74
N SER A 183 -7.87 20.48 -16.21
CA SER A 183 -9.16 19.81 -16.30
C SER A 183 -9.61 19.80 -17.76
N ALA A 184 -10.00 18.63 -18.25
CA ALA A 184 -10.94 18.45 -19.35
C ALA A 184 -12.07 17.55 -18.86
#